data_AF-A0A932ELD6-F1
#
_entry.id   AF-A0A932ELD6-F1
#
_cell.length_a   1.000
_cell.length_b   1.000
_cell.length_c   1.000
_cell.angle_alpha   90.00
_cell.angle_beta   90.00
_cell.angle_gamma   90.00
#
_symmetry.space_group_name_H-M   'P 1'
#
loop_
_entity.id
_entity.type
_entity.pdbx_description
1 polymer ?
#
loop_
_entity_poly.entity_id
_entity_poly.type
_entity_poly.pdbx_seq_one_letter_code
_entity_poly.pdbx_strand_id
1 'polypeptide(L)'
;MNKEVILTSARTISLSLPPGASPRDLQIACTLFCGLRQLGKQVRIEGTKSDTLLFPAEAIREEEEKTFALIVKDIAPRISRVRYEKDQKDLKLYFSLSDGVLDEKNVHLVPIFSSDLTLIVGHSPLRDNGTTSSESGPVLMDALEAKEMVLQRFSPQEKRLFEYTGALFAQSEKLSGIPLYIGTFSRGDFEAQDTTPQTMPATIQYLIRCIGSHYSYLLLYEEKPQKNRGLLWSPSPEIRAKINQSFPAQQKEQWLLFPIAQSDLGQAKTHLIQILSSL
;
A
#
# COMPACT_ATOMS: atom_id res chain seq x y z
N MET A 1 24.07 -7.81 -8.32
CA MET A 1 22.91 -8.69 -8.63
C MET A 1 21.95 -7.92 -9.53
N ASN A 2 21.44 -8.50 -10.61
CA ASN A 2 20.54 -7.79 -11.54
C ASN A 2 19.23 -7.45 -10.83
N LYS A 3 18.89 -6.16 -10.69
CA LYS A 3 17.68 -5.65 -10.01
C LYS A 3 16.40 -6.32 -10.50
N GLU A 4 16.33 -6.66 -11.77
CA GLU A 4 15.15 -7.31 -12.37
C GLU A 4 14.95 -8.73 -11.84
N VAL A 5 16.06 -9.45 -11.65
CA VAL A 5 16.03 -10.78 -11.04
C VAL A 5 15.52 -10.67 -9.61
N ILE A 6 15.98 -9.67 -8.84
CA ILE A 6 15.58 -9.44 -7.45
C ILE A 6 14.06 -9.21 -7.35
N LEU A 7 13.54 -8.25 -8.12
CA LEU A 7 12.11 -7.91 -8.14
C LEU A 7 11.24 -9.10 -8.58
N THR A 8 11.74 -9.87 -9.55
CA THR A 8 11.03 -11.05 -10.06
C THR A 8 11.04 -12.19 -9.04
N SER A 9 12.14 -12.42 -8.35
CA SER A 9 12.29 -13.52 -7.38
C SER A 9 11.62 -13.22 -6.02
N ALA A 10 11.54 -11.96 -5.62
CA ALA A 10 10.92 -11.55 -4.36
C ALA A 10 9.45 -12.00 -4.32
N ARG A 11 9.03 -12.68 -3.26
CA ARG A 11 7.63 -13.07 -3.02
C ARG A 11 6.95 -12.08 -2.08
N THR A 12 7.68 -11.64 -1.06
CA THR A 12 7.22 -10.65 -0.07
C THR A 12 7.97 -9.35 -0.24
N ILE A 13 7.25 -8.26 -0.50
CA ILE A 13 7.83 -6.94 -0.78
C ILE A 13 7.26 -5.93 0.22
N SER A 14 8.13 -5.18 0.89
CA SER A 14 7.72 -4.03 1.71
C SER A 14 7.79 -2.75 0.88
N LEU A 15 6.77 -1.89 0.98
CA LEU A 15 6.80 -0.50 0.51
C LEU A 15 6.98 0.40 1.73
N SER A 16 8.13 1.03 1.84
CA SER A 16 8.44 2.00 2.91
C SER A 16 8.04 3.40 2.46
N LEU A 17 7.03 3.96 3.11
CA LEU A 17 6.55 5.32 2.92
C LEU A 17 7.18 6.27 3.94
N PRO A 18 7.65 7.47 3.52
CA PRO A 18 8.15 8.47 4.44
C PRO A 18 6.98 9.15 5.17
N PRO A 19 7.19 9.65 6.40
CA PRO A 19 6.18 10.43 7.10
C PRO A 19 5.77 11.66 6.32
N GLY A 20 4.46 11.85 6.12
CA GLY A 20 3.94 12.96 5.34
C GLY A 20 4.27 12.84 3.85
N ALA A 21 4.26 11.61 3.33
CA ALA A 21 4.49 11.31 1.91
C ALA A 21 3.71 12.25 0.99
N SER A 22 4.37 12.75 -0.06
CA SER A 22 3.73 13.65 -1.01
C SER A 22 2.62 12.92 -1.80
N PRO A 23 1.66 13.65 -2.41
CA PRO A 23 0.65 13.01 -3.28
C PRO A 23 1.28 12.15 -4.39
N ARG A 24 2.44 12.56 -4.90
CA ARG A 24 3.21 11.80 -5.90
C ARG A 24 3.77 10.50 -5.31
N ASP A 25 4.31 10.55 -4.09
CA ASP A 25 4.84 9.36 -3.42
C ASP A 25 3.73 8.35 -3.12
N LEU A 26 2.57 8.83 -2.65
CA LEU A 26 1.38 8.00 -2.46
C LEU A 26 0.92 7.37 -3.77
N GLN A 27 0.92 8.12 -4.88
CA GLN A 27 0.59 7.59 -6.20
C GLN A 27 1.57 6.48 -6.62
N ILE A 28 2.88 6.67 -6.44
CA ILE A 28 3.89 5.64 -6.75
C ILE A 28 3.63 4.40 -5.90
N ALA A 29 3.42 4.55 -4.59
CA ALA A 29 3.15 3.44 -3.69
C ALA A 29 1.86 2.70 -4.05
N CYS A 30 0.78 3.40 -4.35
CA CYS A 30 -0.49 2.81 -4.78
C CYS A 30 -0.37 2.05 -6.11
N THR A 31 0.37 2.62 -7.07
CA THR A 31 0.65 1.98 -8.37
C THR A 31 1.44 0.69 -8.17
N LEU A 32 2.52 0.75 -7.38
CA LEU A 32 3.32 -0.43 -7.02
C LEU A 32 2.52 -1.48 -6.28
N PHE A 33 1.73 -1.07 -5.30
CA PHE A 33 0.88 -1.96 -4.53
C PHE A 33 -0.04 -2.77 -5.44
N CYS A 34 -0.76 -2.10 -6.35
CA CYS A 34 -1.65 -2.75 -7.29
C CYS A 34 -0.90 -3.62 -8.30
N GLY A 35 0.16 -3.09 -8.93
CA GLY A 35 0.93 -3.83 -9.94
C GLY A 35 1.60 -5.08 -9.37
N LEU A 36 2.22 -4.99 -8.19
CA LEU A 36 2.86 -6.13 -7.53
C LEU A 36 1.83 -7.17 -7.07
N ARG A 37 0.67 -6.75 -6.55
CA ARG A 37 -0.42 -7.67 -6.19
C ARG A 37 -0.95 -8.41 -7.42
N GLN A 38 -1.09 -7.73 -8.56
CA GLN A 38 -1.46 -8.35 -9.82
C GLN A 38 -0.44 -9.40 -10.27
N LEU A 39 0.85 -9.19 -10.01
CA LEU A 39 1.92 -10.16 -10.25
C LEU A 39 1.97 -11.30 -9.19
N GLY A 40 0.98 -11.38 -8.30
CA GLY A 40 0.87 -12.41 -7.26
C GLY A 40 1.83 -12.21 -6.09
N LYS A 41 2.39 -11.01 -5.91
CA LYS A 41 3.31 -10.70 -4.81
C LYS A 41 2.56 -10.36 -3.52
N GLN A 42 3.14 -10.71 -2.38
CA GLN A 42 2.68 -10.26 -1.08
C GLN A 42 3.31 -8.89 -0.78
N VAL A 43 2.53 -7.84 -0.96
CA VAL A 43 2.95 -6.47 -0.66
C VAL A 43 2.54 -6.11 0.78
N ARG A 44 3.48 -5.54 1.53
CA ARG A 44 3.28 -4.92 2.85
C ARG A 44 3.62 -3.44 2.77
N ILE A 45 2.98 -2.63 3.60
CA ILE A 45 3.18 -1.19 3.67
C ILE A 45 3.75 -0.86 5.05
N GLU A 46 4.87 -0.15 5.06
CA GLU A 46 5.54 0.35 6.26
C GLU A 46 5.55 1.88 6.21
N GLY A 47 5.11 2.55 7.28
CA GLY A 47 5.03 4.01 7.35
C GLY A 47 4.20 4.50 8.53
N THR A 48 4.08 5.81 8.71
CA THR A 48 3.27 6.42 9.78
C THR A 48 1.79 6.08 9.62
N LYS A 49 1.06 5.98 10.74
CA LYS A 49 -0.35 5.55 10.75
C LYS A 49 -1.22 6.34 9.77
N SER A 50 -1.05 7.66 9.66
CA SER A 50 -1.83 8.50 8.73
C SER A 50 -1.67 8.11 7.27
N ASP A 51 -0.44 7.79 6.87
CA ASP A 51 -0.07 7.58 5.47
C ASP A 51 -0.44 6.17 5.00
N THR A 52 -0.68 5.27 5.97
CA THR A 52 -1.05 3.88 5.71
C THR A 52 -2.56 3.64 5.75
N LEU A 53 -3.39 4.57 6.24
CA LEU A 53 -4.86 4.41 6.35
C LEU A 53 -5.56 4.13 5.01
N LEU A 54 -4.92 4.49 3.90
CA LEU A 54 -5.40 4.19 2.55
C LEU A 54 -5.36 2.69 2.24
N PHE A 55 -4.41 1.95 2.79
CA PHE A 55 -4.20 0.54 2.46
C PHE A 55 -5.14 -0.37 3.25
N PRO A 56 -5.41 -1.59 2.75
CA PRO A 56 -6.20 -2.55 3.50
C PRO A 56 -5.41 -2.99 4.76
N ALA A 57 -6.12 -3.25 5.86
CA ALA A 57 -5.49 -3.42 7.18
C ALA A 57 -4.47 -4.57 7.22
N GLU A 58 -4.72 -5.63 6.46
CA GLU A 58 -3.83 -6.78 6.29
C GLU A 58 -2.51 -6.46 5.56
N ALA A 59 -2.47 -5.37 4.79
CA ALA A 59 -1.26 -4.89 4.13
C ALA A 59 -0.49 -3.89 5.00
N ILE A 60 -1.16 -3.23 5.95
CA ILE A 60 -0.54 -2.26 6.84
C ILE A 60 0.24 -3.02 7.91
N ARG A 61 1.49 -2.63 8.07
CA ARG A 61 2.25 -2.96 9.26
C ARG A 61 2.20 -1.74 10.18
N GLU A 62 1.59 -1.90 11.35
CA GLU A 62 1.89 -0.94 12.41
C GLU A 62 3.40 -1.00 12.66
N GLU A 63 4.02 0.14 13.02
CA GLU A 63 5.34 0.13 13.63
C GLU A 63 5.23 -0.63 14.97
N GLU A 64 5.15 -1.96 14.90
CA GLU A 64 5.48 -2.83 16.02
C GLU A 64 6.91 -2.48 16.41
N GLU A 65 7.19 -2.49 17.73
CA GLU A 65 8.54 -2.31 18.27
C GLU A 65 9.53 -3.00 17.34
N LYS A 66 10.56 -2.27 16.86
CA LYS A 66 11.60 -2.80 15.97
C LYS A 66 12.32 -3.95 16.68
N THR A 67 11.72 -5.12 16.62
CA THR A 67 12.09 -6.31 17.36
C THR A 67 12.98 -7.11 16.44
N PHE A 68 14.22 -7.29 16.88
CA PHE A 68 15.15 -8.22 16.29
C PHE A 68 15.39 -9.34 17.29
N ALA A 69 15.57 -10.56 16.79
CA ALA A 69 15.96 -11.69 17.62
C ALA A 69 17.47 -11.78 17.56
N LEU A 70 18.11 -11.76 18.73
CA LEU A 70 19.46 -12.29 18.84
C LEU A 70 19.34 -13.80 18.99
N ILE A 71 19.78 -14.55 17.97
CA ILE A 71 19.83 -16.01 18.03
C ILE A 71 21.29 -16.41 18.17
N VAL A 72 21.61 -17.07 19.28
CA VAL A 72 22.94 -17.64 19.49
C VAL A 72 22.88 -19.15 19.32
N LYS A 73 23.47 -19.64 18.22
CA LYS A 73 23.36 -21.04 17.79
C LYS A 73 24.38 -21.91 18.50
N ASP A 74 23.99 -23.16 18.78
CA ASP A 74 24.85 -24.24 19.29
C ASP A 74 25.59 -23.98 20.61
N ILE A 75 25.24 -22.90 21.31
CA ILE A 75 25.83 -22.53 22.61
C ILE A 75 24.81 -22.47 23.74
N ALA A 76 23.50 -22.51 23.46
CA ALA A 76 22.45 -22.39 24.49
C ALA A 76 22.63 -23.38 25.67
N PRO A 77 23.00 -24.66 25.46
CA PRO A 77 23.27 -25.60 26.57
C PRO A 77 24.48 -25.22 27.44
N ARG A 78 25.37 -24.38 26.92
CA ARG A 78 26.61 -23.93 27.58
C ARG A 78 26.47 -22.57 28.24
N ILE A 79 25.36 -21.85 28.02
CA ILE A 79 25.11 -20.56 28.66
C ILE A 79 24.57 -20.84 30.07
N SER A 80 25.38 -20.53 31.07
CA SER A 80 24.97 -20.61 32.48
C SER A 80 24.20 -19.37 32.93
N ARG A 81 24.45 -18.21 32.31
CA ARG A 81 23.79 -16.94 32.66
C ARG A 81 23.79 -15.95 31.51
N VAL A 82 22.70 -15.18 31.41
CA VAL A 82 22.59 -14.02 30.53
C VAL A 82 22.39 -12.77 31.39
N ARG A 83 23.08 -11.67 31.07
CA ARG A 83 22.83 -10.33 31.61
C ARG A 83 22.78 -9.33 30.47
N TYR A 84 22.12 -8.21 30.68
CA TYR A 84 22.15 -7.11 29.73
C TYR A 84 22.35 -5.78 30.44
N GLU A 85 22.90 -4.84 29.70
CA GLU A 85 23.05 -3.45 30.10
C GLU A 85 22.57 -2.59 28.93
N LYS A 86 21.68 -1.65 29.22
CA LYS A 86 21.15 -0.73 28.22
C LYS A 86 21.47 0.69 28.66
N ASP A 87 22.10 1.45 27.78
CA ASP A 87 22.27 2.89 27.94
C ASP A 87 21.50 3.66 26.84
N GLN A 88 21.77 4.96 26.69
CA GLN A 88 21.08 5.80 25.71
C GLN A 88 21.43 5.46 24.26
N LYS A 89 22.55 4.79 24.00
CA LYS A 89 23.07 4.50 22.66
C LYS A 89 23.19 3.01 22.38
N ASP A 90 23.55 2.23 23.40
CA ASP A 90 23.98 0.86 23.24
C ASP A 90 23.15 -0.12 24.10
N LEU A 91 22.97 -1.34 23.57
CA LEU A 91 22.51 -2.51 24.30
C LEU A 91 23.64 -3.55 24.32
N LYS A 92 24.16 -3.86 25.49
CA LYS A 92 25.20 -4.87 25.70
C LYS A 92 24.58 -6.12 26.28
N LEU A 93 24.88 -7.28 25.67
CA LEU A 93 24.44 -8.59 26.14
C LEU A 93 25.67 -9.38 26.59
N TYR A 94 25.65 -9.84 27.84
CA TYR A 94 26.72 -10.61 28.47
C TYR A 94 26.27 -12.05 28.66
N PHE A 95 27.03 -12.98 28.11
CA PHE A 95 26.80 -14.42 28.26
C PHE A 95 27.91 -15.02 29.12
N SER A 96 27.54 -15.68 30.22
CA SER A 96 28.47 -16.46 31.03
C SER A 96 28.38 -17.92 30.61
N LEU A 97 29.50 -18.48 30.17
CA LEU A 97 29.57 -19.88 29.73
C LEU A 97 29.96 -20.80 30.89
N SER A 98 29.40 -22.00 30.93
CA SER A 98 29.83 -23.06 31.84
C SER A 98 31.24 -23.57 31.51
N ASP A 99 31.64 -23.48 30.24
CA ASP A 99 32.96 -23.83 29.73
C ASP A 99 33.31 -23.10 28.42
N GLY A 100 34.61 -22.86 28.17
CA GLY A 100 35.15 -22.36 26.90
C GLY A 100 34.91 -20.87 26.57
N VAL A 101 35.23 -20.49 25.33
CA VAL A 101 35.12 -19.12 24.78
C VAL A 101 34.09 -19.10 23.65
N LEU A 102 33.32 -18.01 23.57
CA LEU A 102 32.39 -17.76 22.46
C LEU A 102 33.17 -17.24 21.25
N ASP A 103 33.07 -17.94 20.13
CA ASP A 103 33.60 -17.46 18.86
C ASP A 103 32.57 -16.52 18.21
N GLU A 104 33.02 -15.37 17.69
CA GLU A 104 32.18 -14.34 17.06
C GLU A 104 31.31 -14.92 15.92
N LYS A 105 31.82 -15.95 15.24
CA LYS A 105 31.10 -16.64 14.15
C LYS A 105 29.80 -17.35 14.58
N ASN A 106 29.58 -17.55 15.88
CA ASN A 106 28.41 -18.26 16.41
C ASN A 106 27.27 -17.31 16.83
N VAL A 107 27.47 -15.99 16.71
CA VAL A 107 26.47 -14.97 17.03
C VAL A 107 25.85 -14.46 15.74
N HIS A 108 24.53 -14.63 15.60
CA HIS A 108 23.81 -14.11 14.45
C HIS A 108 22.68 -13.20 14.90
N LEU A 109 22.63 -12.02 14.31
CA LEU A 109 21.45 -11.17 14.35
C LEU A 109 20.55 -11.59 13.19
N VAL A 110 19.37 -12.11 13.51
CA VAL A 110 18.36 -12.45 12.50
C VAL A 110 17.23 -11.45 12.64
N PRO A 111 16.96 -10.61 11.62
CA PRO A 111 15.73 -9.85 11.57
C PRO A 111 14.57 -10.84 11.65
N ILE A 112 13.66 -10.69 12.62
CA ILE A 112 12.50 -11.60 12.78
C ILE A 112 11.54 -11.44 11.57
N PHE A 113 11.72 -10.38 10.79
CA PHE A 113 10.83 -10.02 9.71
C PHE A 113 11.64 -9.58 8.48
N SER A 114 11.97 -10.52 7.60
CA SER A 114 12.60 -10.21 6.33
C SER A 114 11.54 -10.19 5.23
N SER A 115 11.19 -9.00 4.74
CA SER A 115 10.72 -8.90 3.36
C SER A 115 11.89 -9.27 2.45
N ASP A 116 11.62 -9.97 1.34
CA ASP A 116 12.67 -10.34 0.38
C ASP A 116 13.28 -9.07 -0.26
N LEU A 117 12.46 -8.02 -0.35
CA LEU A 117 12.79 -6.74 -0.95
C LEU A 117 12.02 -5.63 -0.22
N THR A 118 12.70 -4.52 0.07
CA THR A 118 12.07 -3.28 0.53
C THR A 118 12.25 -2.21 -0.53
N LEU A 119 11.12 -1.66 -0.98
CA LEU A 119 11.06 -0.54 -1.91
C LEU A 119 10.90 0.75 -1.11
N ILE A 120 11.81 1.70 -1.31
CA ILE A 120 11.78 2.99 -0.61
C ILE A 120 11.08 4.00 -1.50
N VAL A 121 9.96 4.55 -1.01
CA VAL A 121 9.17 5.57 -1.70
C VAL A 121 9.66 6.96 -1.29
N GLY A 122 9.74 7.89 -2.25
CA GLY A 122 10.23 9.25 -2.00
C GLY A 122 11.75 9.38 -2.13
N HIS A 123 12.28 10.55 -1.75
CA HIS A 123 13.71 10.84 -1.92
C HIS A 123 14.53 10.04 -0.90
N SER A 124 15.08 8.91 -1.35
CA SER A 124 16.25 8.33 -0.70
C SER A 124 17.44 8.52 -1.62
N PRO A 125 18.46 9.32 -1.25
CA PRO A 125 19.77 9.12 -1.82
C PRO A 125 20.24 7.77 -1.27
N LEU A 126 19.90 6.68 -1.97
CA LEU A 126 20.70 5.47 -1.93
C LEU A 126 22.06 5.89 -2.51
N ARG A 127 22.89 6.52 -1.66
CA ARG A 127 24.28 6.82 -1.97
C ARG A 127 24.89 5.51 -2.42
N ASP A 128 25.61 5.57 -3.54
CA ASP A 128 26.56 4.58 -4.06
C ASP A 128 27.68 4.26 -3.05
N ASN A 129 27.33 3.94 -1.81
CA ASN A 129 28.26 3.30 -0.90
C ASN A 129 28.27 1.84 -1.34
N GLY A 130 29.24 1.55 -2.20
CA GLY A 130 29.43 0.30 -2.90
C GLY A 130 28.95 -0.91 -2.11
N THR A 131 28.19 -1.74 -2.81
CA THR A 131 27.84 -3.12 -2.47
C THR A 131 28.81 -3.74 -1.47
N THR A 132 28.48 -3.65 -0.19
CA THR A 132 28.81 -4.72 0.75
C THR A 132 27.50 -5.46 0.95
N SER A 133 27.35 -6.51 0.14
CA SER A 133 26.44 -7.60 0.40
C SER A 133 26.75 -8.15 1.79
N SER A 134 26.07 -7.62 2.81
CA SER A 134 25.72 -8.42 3.97
C SER A 134 24.79 -9.51 3.44
N GLU A 135 25.24 -10.76 3.46
CA GLU A 135 24.51 -11.94 2.93
C GLU A 135 23.17 -12.19 3.61
N SER A 136 22.75 -11.35 4.56
CA SER A 136 21.56 -11.56 5.40
C SER A 136 20.67 -10.33 5.57
N GLY A 137 20.91 -9.23 4.84
CA GLY A 137 20.08 -8.02 4.90
C GLY A 137 18.98 -7.95 3.82
N PRO A 138 17.85 -7.26 4.08
CA PRO A 138 16.84 -7.03 3.05
C PRO A 138 17.42 -6.18 1.91
N VAL A 139 17.14 -6.58 0.66
CA VAL A 139 17.57 -5.79 -0.49
C VAL A 139 16.75 -4.50 -0.53
N LEU A 140 17.42 -3.36 -0.72
CA LEU A 140 16.77 -2.06 -0.87
C LEU A 140 16.73 -1.67 -2.36
N MET A 141 15.61 -1.11 -2.80
CA MET A 141 15.44 -0.61 -4.16
C MET A 141 14.61 0.68 -4.16
N ASP A 142 14.91 1.58 -5.09
CA ASP A 142 14.11 2.79 -5.31
C ASP A 142 12.73 2.44 -5.87
N ALA A 143 11.67 3.00 -5.27
CA ALA A 143 10.30 2.70 -5.67
C ALA A 143 9.96 3.21 -7.07
N LEU A 144 10.50 4.35 -7.51
CA LEU A 144 10.21 4.87 -8.84
C LEU A 144 10.80 3.97 -9.92
N GLU A 145 12.04 3.53 -9.73
CA GLU A 145 12.69 2.53 -10.60
C GLU A 145 11.90 1.21 -10.60
N ALA A 146 11.55 0.68 -9.42
CA ALA A 146 10.76 -0.53 -9.30
C ALA A 146 9.40 -0.40 -10.00
N LYS A 147 8.75 0.77 -9.90
CA LYS A 147 7.46 1.04 -10.55
C LYS A 147 7.58 0.90 -12.06
N GLU A 148 8.59 1.48 -12.69
CA GLU A 148 8.79 1.33 -14.13
C GLU A 148 9.06 -0.13 -14.53
N MET A 149 9.85 -0.86 -13.74
CA MET A 149 10.12 -2.28 -13.99
C MET A 149 8.86 -3.15 -13.86
N VAL A 150 8.01 -2.89 -12.87
CA VAL A 150 6.70 -3.55 -12.71
C VAL A 150 5.81 -3.23 -13.91
N LEU A 151 5.72 -1.97 -14.31
CA LEU A 151 4.85 -1.53 -15.40
C LEU A 151 5.28 -2.10 -16.77
N GLN A 152 6.57 -2.35 -16.98
CA GLN A 152 7.10 -3.01 -18.18
C GLN A 152 6.64 -4.48 -18.33
N ARG A 153 6.10 -5.10 -17.27
CA ARG A 153 5.54 -6.46 -17.33
C ARG A 153 4.12 -6.52 -17.88
N PHE A 154 3.50 -5.37 -18.11
CA PHE A 154 2.14 -5.26 -18.59
C PHE A 154 2.10 -4.71 -20.02
N SER A 155 1.01 -4.99 -20.75
CA SER A 155 0.77 -4.39 -22.05
C SER A 155 0.66 -2.85 -21.94
N PRO A 156 0.87 -2.09 -23.03
CA PRO A 156 0.75 -0.62 -22.98
C PRO A 156 -0.61 -0.12 -22.47
N GLN A 157 -1.69 -0.84 -22.76
CA GLN A 157 -3.03 -0.49 -22.28
C GLN A 157 -3.17 -0.75 -20.77
N GLU A 158 -2.67 -1.89 -20.30
CA GLU A 158 -2.67 -2.22 -18.87
C GLU A 158 -1.77 -1.27 -18.08
N LYS A 159 -0.60 -0.89 -18.62
CA LYS A 159 0.30 0.10 -18.00
C LYS A 159 -0.47 1.39 -17.66
N ARG A 160 -1.16 1.97 -18.65
CA ARG A 160 -1.96 3.20 -18.44
C ARG A 160 -3.04 2.98 -17.39
N LEU A 161 -3.70 1.82 -17.42
CA LEU A 161 -4.75 1.50 -16.47
C LEU A 161 -4.21 1.33 -15.05
N PHE A 162 -3.02 0.74 -14.85
CA PHE A 162 -2.37 0.66 -13.54
C PHE A 162 -1.92 2.02 -13.01
N GLU A 163 -1.35 2.87 -13.86
CA GLU A 163 -1.00 4.24 -13.50
C GLU A 163 -2.25 5.03 -13.06
N TYR A 164 -3.33 4.90 -13.83
CA TYR A 164 -4.60 5.51 -13.49
C TYR A 164 -5.22 4.93 -12.21
N THR A 165 -5.14 3.61 -12.01
CA THR A 165 -5.61 2.94 -10.79
C THR A 165 -4.84 3.41 -9.56
N GLY A 166 -3.52 3.54 -9.66
CA GLY A 166 -2.68 4.06 -8.59
C GLY A 166 -2.98 5.52 -8.26
N ALA A 167 -3.21 6.36 -9.28
CA ALA A 167 -3.65 7.74 -9.10
C ALA A 167 -5.00 7.82 -8.39
N LEU A 168 -5.97 7.01 -8.85
CA LEU A 168 -7.31 6.94 -8.29
C LEU A 168 -7.27 6.52 -6.83
N PHE A 169 -6.48 5.50 -6.52
CA PHE A 169 -6.37 4.98 -5.17
C PHE A 169 -5.72 6.00 -4.23
N ALA A 170 -4.65 6.68 -4.67
CA ALA A 170 -3.98 7.70 -3.88
C ALA A 170 -4.84 8.94 -3.59
N GLN A 171 -5.81 9.24 -4.45
CA GLN A 171 -6.78 10.34 -4.25
C GLN A 171 -8.04 9.91 -3.49
N SER A 172 -8.22 8.62 -3.26
CA SER A 172 -9.37 8.10 -2.52
C SER A 172 -9.14 8.24 -1.03
N GLU A 173 -10.21 8.31 -0.25
CA GLU A 173 -10.17 8.22 1.21
C GLU A 173 -10.93 6.98 1.66
N LYS A 174 -10.41 6.31 2.69
CA LYS A 174 -11.11 5.20 3.35
C LYS A 174 -12.01 5.77 4.43
N LEU A 175 -13.30 5.47 4.39
CA LEU A 175 -14.24 5.92 5.40
C LEU A 175 -14.08 5.10 6.69
N SER A 176 -13.95 5.76 7.84
CA SER A 176 -13.86 5.07 9.14
C SER A 176 -15.16 4.35 9.47
N GLY A 177 -15.07 3.10 9.93
CA GLY A 177 -16.22 2.29 10.35
C GLY A 177 -17.01 1.62 9.22
N ILE A 178 -16.78 2.01 7.97
CA ILE A 178 -17.46 1.44 6.79
C ILE A 178 -16.39 0.96 5.82
N PRO A 179 -16.43 -0.28 5.31
CA PRO A 179 -15.45 -0.76 4.33
C PRO A 179 -15.71 -0.12 2.96
N LEU A 180 -15.47 1.18 2.83
CA LEU A 180 -15.74 1.99 1.64
C LEU A 180 -14.56 2.92 1.36
N TYR A 181 -14.10 2.89 0.11
CA TYR A 181 -13.25 3.90 -0.47
C TYR A 181 -14.11 4.90 -1.24
N ILE A 182 -13.89 6.19 -1.01
CA ILE A 182 -14.56 7.27 -1.73
C ILE A 182 -13.53 8.21 -2.35
N GLY A 183 -13.71 8.56 -3.63
CA GLY A 183 -12.81 9.46 -4.35
C GLY A 183 -13.57 10.44 -5.24
N THR A 184 -12.95 11.59 -5.52
CA THR A 184 -13.50 12.65 -6.38
C THR A 184 -12.55 12.93 -7.54
N PHE A 185 -13.07 12.97 -8.76
CA PHE A 185 -12.28 13.13 -9.98
C PHE A 185 -12.83 14.28 -10.82
N SER A 186 -12.06 15.34 -10.89
CA SER A 186 -12.33 16.46 -11.79
C SER A 186 -12.02 16.08 -13.22
N ARG A 187 -12.46 16.92 -14.16
CA ARG A 187 -12.05 16.82 -15.56
C ARG A 187 -10.53 16.89 -15.74
N GLY A 188 -9.86 17.73 -14.95
CA GLY A 188 -8.41 17.88 -15.00
C GLY A 188 -7.67 16.59 -14.67
N ASP A 189 -8.23 15.76 -13.78
CA ASP A 189 -7.65 14.47 -13.39
C ASP A 189 -7.67 13.46 -14.55
N PHE A 190 -8.76 13.44 -15.33
CA PHE A 190 -8.84 12.59 -16.53
C PHE A 190 -7.86 13.04 -17.61
N GLU A 191 -7.77 14.35 -17.85
CA GLU A 191 -6.86 14.95 -18.84
C GLU A 191 -5.39 14.70 -18.46
N ALA A 192 -5.04 14.83 -17.17
CA ALA A 192 -3.69 14.57 -16.68
C ALA A 192 -3.25 13.11 -16.81
N GLN A 193 -4.20 12.17 -16.88
CA GLN A 193 -3.93 10.73 -16.96
C GLN A 193 -4.18 10.14 -18.36
N ASP A 194 -4.52 10.96 -19.36
CA ASP A 194 -4.93 10.52 -20.72
C ASP A 194 -6.05 9.46 -20.65
N THR A 195 -7.06 9.70 -19.80
CA THR A 195 -8.17 8.76 -19.54
C THR A 195 -9.52 9.44 -19.69
N THR A 196 -10.59 8.64 -19.57
CA THR A 196 -11.97 9.12 -19.62
C THR A 196 -12.83 8.40 -18.56
N PRO A 197 -14.00 8.95 -18.17
CA PRO A 197 -14.89 8.29 -17.22
C PRO A 197 -15.27 6.84 -17.57
N GLN A 198 -15.27 6.48 -18.87
CA GLN A 198 -15.56 5.12 -19.33
C GLN A 198 -14.54 4.09 -18.86
N THR A 199 -13.35 4.50 -18.41
CA THR A 199 -12.32 3.61 -17.87
C THR A 199 -12.56 3.24 -16.41
N MET A 200 -13.37 4.00 -15.67
CA MET A 200 -13.60 3.81 -14.23
C MET A 200 -14.10 2.43 -13.83
N PRO A 201 -15.04 1.78 -14.55
CA PRO A 201 -15.46 0.43 -14.20
C PRO A 201 -14.30 -0.57 -14.23
N ALA A 202 -13.40 -0.45 -15.22
CA ALA A 202 -12.22 -1.30 -15.30
C ALA A 202 -11.25 -0.99 -14.15
N THR A 203 -11.04 0.28 -13.84
CA THR A 203 -10.21 0.71 -12.69
C THR A 203 -10.72 0.15 -11.37
N ILE A 204 -12.02 0.25 -11.09
CA ILE A 204 -12.63 -0.33 -9.89
C ILE A 204 -12.46 -1.87 -9.88
N GLN A 205 -12.61 -2.55 -11.02
CA GLN A 205 -12.35 -3.99 -11.09
C GLN A 205 -10.91 -4.35 -10.72
N TYR A 206 -9.93 -3.52 -11.09
CA TYR A 206 -8.55 -3.72 -10.63
C TYR A 206 -8.39 -3.49 -9.13
N LEU A 207 -9.01 -2.45 -8.58
CA LEU A 207 -9.00 -2.22 -7.12
C LEU A 207 -9.62 -3.40 -6.36
N ILE A 208 -10.74 -3.95 -6.84
CA ILE A 208 -11.37 -5.14 -6.26
C ILE A 208 -10.41 -6.33 -6.21
N ARG A 209 -9.60 -6.53 -7.27
CA ARG A 209 -8.61 -7.61 -7.31
C ARG A 209 -7.40 -7.34 -6.41
N CYS A 210 -6.97 -6.10 -6.30
CA CYS A 210 -5.75 -5.72 -5.58
C CYS A 210 -5.98 -5.55 -4.07
N ILE A 211 -7.09 -4.93 -3.69
CA ILE A 211 -7.43 -4.55 -2.32
C ILE A 211 -8.43 -5.56 -1.72
N GLY A 212 -9.40 -6.01 -2.52
CA GLY A 212 -10.33 -7.08 -2.13
C GLY A 212 -11.80 -6.74 -2.36
N SER A 213 -12.59 -7.77 -2.65
CA SER A 213 -14.01 -7.67 -2.95
C SER A 213 -14.93 -7.41 -1.74
N HIS A 214 -14.36 -7.31 -0.54
CA HIS A 214 -15.10 -7.02 0.68
C HIS A 214 -15.25 -5.50 0.94
N TYR A 215 -14.46 -4.67 0.26
CA TYR A 215 -14.62 -3.22 0.28
C TYR A 215 -15.66 -2.75 -0.75
N SER A 216 -16.17 -1.55 -0.58
CA SER A 216 -16.95 -0.81 -1.58
C SER A 216 -16.08 0.29 -2.18
N TYR A 217 -16.38 0.71 -3.40
CA TYR A 217 -15.67 1.77 -4.11
C TYR A 217 -16.67 2.76 -4.70
N LEU A 218 -16.64 4.00 -4.24
CA LEU A 218 -17.49 5.09 -4.70
C LEU A 218 -16.64 6.19 -5.34
N LEU A 219 -16.85 6.44 -6.62
CA LEU A 219 -16.16 7.49 -7.35
C LEU A 219 -17.15 8.55 -7.78
N LEU A 220 -16.86 9.80 -7.46
CA LEU A 220 -17.62 10.96 -7.90
C LEU A 220 -16.82 11.68 -8.98
N TYR A 221 -17.45 12.04 -10.09
CA TYR A 221 -16.71 12.61 -11.20
C TYR A 221 -17.52 13.57 -12.06
N GLU A 222 -16.80 14.47 -12.73
CA GLU A 222 -17.36 15.41 -13.70
C GLU A 222 -17.53 14.75 -15.07
N GLU A 223 -18.72 14.85 -15.67
CA GLU A 223 -18.98 14.41 -17.05
C GLU A 223 -19.60 15.53 -17.90
N LYS A 224 -19.10 15.69 -19.14
CA LYS A 224 -19.67 16.65 -20.09
C LYS A 224 -21.10 16.25 -20.49
N PRO A 225 -22.01 17.23 -20.71
CA PRO A 225 -21.74 18.66 -20.77
C PRO A 225 -21.78 19.42 -19.43
N GLN A 226 -22.26 18.86 -18.32
CA GLN A 226 -22.30 19.54 -16.99
C GLN A 226 -22.91 18.66 -15.89
N LYS A 227 -22.75 17.34 -15.97
CA LYS A 227 -23.39 16.43 -15.01
C LYS A 227 -22.31 15.74 -14.18
N ASN A 228 -22.31 16.04 -12.89
CA ASN A 228 -21.58 15.24 -11.93
C ASN A 228 -22.28 13.90 -11.79
N ARG A 229 -21.49 12.82 -11.69
CA ARG A 229 -22.00 11.46 -11.53
C ARG A 229 -21.29 10.75 -10.41
N GLY A 230 -22.00 9.83 -9.79
CA GLY A 230 -21.43 8.84 -8.88
C GLY A 230 -21.48 7.47 -9.51
N LEU A 231 -20.35 6.76 -9.46
CA LEU A 231 -20.24 5.35 -9.78
C LEU A 231 -19.85 4.61 -8.50
N LEU A 232 -20.73 3.72 -8.06
CA LEU A 232 -20.52 2.87 -6.90
C LEU A 232 -20.45 1.42 -7.35
N TRP A 233 -19.42 0.72 -6.90
CA TRP A 233 -19.46 -0.73 -6.74
C TRP A 233 -19.47 -1.07 -5.26
N SER A 234 -20.40 -1.90 -4.82
CA SER A 234 -20.43 -2.35 -3.43
C SER A 234 -20.93 -3.77 -3.32
N PRO A 235 -20.28 -4.63 -2.51
CA PRO A 235 -20.84 -5.93 -2.12
C PRO A 235 -21.98 -5.76 -1.10
N SER A 236 -22.02 -4.66 -0.34
CA SER A 236 -23.02 -4.42 0.71
C SER A 236 -24.38 -3.98 0.13
N PRO A 237 -25.46 -4.75 0.35
CA PRO A 237 -26.79 -4.33 -0.07
C PRO A 237 -27.27 -3.07 0.67
N GLU A 238 -26.82 -2.86 1.90
CA GLU A 238 -27.19 -1.70 2.73
C GLU A 238 -26.64 -0.39 2.17
N ILE A 239 -25.35 -0.38 1.80
CA ILE A 239 -24.73 0.79 1.14
C ILE A 239 -25.47 1.10 -0.16
N ARG A 240 -25.74 0.07 -0.99
CA ARG A 240 -26.47 0.26 -2.25
C ARG A 240 -27.88 0.80 -2.03
N ALA A 241 -28.62 0.25 -1.07
CA ALA A 241 -29.97 0.70 -0.74
C ALA A 241 -29.98 2.16 -0.25
N LYS A 242 -29.02 2.54 0.59
CA LYS A 242 -28.90 3.90 1.14
C LYS A 242 -28.66 4.92 0.03
N ILE A 243 -27.75 4.64 -0.90
CA ILE A 243 -27.51 5.51 -2.06
C ILE A 243 -28.74 5.59 -2.97
N ASN A 244 -29.40 4.46 -3.26
CA ASN A 244 -30.63 4.44 -4.08
C ASN A 244 -31.80 5.24 -3.46
N GLN A 245 -31.88 5.31 -2.13
CA GLN A 245 -32.90 6.10 -1.44
C GLN A 245 -32.65 7.60 -1.58
N SER A 246 -31.39 8.02 -1.68
CA SER A 246 -30.99 9.43 -1.76
C SER A 246 -30.84 9.95 -3.19
N PHE A 247 -30.56 9.07 -4.15
CA PHE A 247 -30.31 9.44 -5.55
C PHE A 247 -31.06 8.52 -6.52
N PRO A 248 -31.62 9.05 -7.63
CA PRO A 248 -32.23 8.23 -8.66
C PRO A 248 -31.15 7.48 -9.45
N ALA A 249 -30.76 6.30 -8.98
CA ALA A 249 -29.68 5.51 -9.55
C ALA A 249 -30.18 4.46 -10.55
N GLN A 250 -29.32 4.13 -11.51
CA GLN A 250 -29.42 2.93 -12.32
C GLN A 250 -28.60 1.83 -11.67
N GLN A 251 -29.23 0.70 -11.37
CA GLN A 251 -28.57 -0.44 -10.76
C GLN A 251 -28.36 -1.58 -11.75
N LYS A 252 -27.16 -2.15 -11.74
CA LYS A 252 -26.85 -3.42 -12.39
C LYS A 252 -25.99 -4.26 -11.45
N GLU A 253 -26.57 -5.34 -10.91
CA GLU A 253 -25.90 -6.20 -9.93
C GLU A 253 -25.40 -5.39 -8.71
N GLN A 254 -24.08 -5.35 -8.49
CA GLN A 254 -23.38 -4.63 -7.43
C GLN A 254 -23.03 -3.19 -7.80
N TRP A 255 -23.36 -2.76 -9.02
CA TRP A 255 -23.06 -1.43 -9.54
C TRP A 255 -24.26 -0.50 -9.43
N LEU A 256 -23.98 0.74 -9.01
CA LEU A 256 -24.90 1.87 -9.08
C LEU A 256 -24.25 3.02 -9.86
N LEU A 257 -24.99 3.57 -10.80
CA LEU A 257 -24.65 4.81 -11.50
C LEU A 257 -25.74 5.83 -11.22
N PHE A 258 -25.39 6.98 -10.67
CA PHE A 258 -26.37 7.98 -10.27
C PHE A 258 -25.93 9.41 -10.61
N PRO A 259 -26.87 10.30 -10.94
CA PRO A 259 -26.56 11.72 -11.13
C PRO A 259 -26.36 12.41 -9.79
N ILE A 260 -25.47 13.40 -9.76
CA ILE A 260 -25.20 14.28 -8.62
C ILE A 260 -25.69 15.68 -9.00
N ALA A 261 -26.55 16.25 -8.17
CA ALA A 261 -27.13 17.58 -8.42
C ALA A 261 -26.17 18.72 -8.06
N GLN A 262 -25.28 18.49 -7.10
CA GLN A 262 -24.27 19.44 -6.66
C GLN A 262 -23.25 19.65 -7.78
N SER A 263 -22.96 20.92 -8.10
CA SER A 263 -21.91 21.28 -9.06
C SER A 263 -20.50 21.07 -8.50
N ASP A 264 -20.34 21.17 -7.18
CA ASP A 264 -19.08 20.93 -6.49
C ASP A 264 -18.98 19.49 -5.99
N LEU A 265 -17.95 18.75 -6.44
CA LEU A 265 -17.72 17.36 -6.06
C LEU A 265 -17.36 17.22 -4.57
N GLY A 266 -16.73 18.23 -3.95
CA GLY A 266 -16.41 18.21 -2.52
C GLY A 266 -17.66 18.26 -1.64
N GLN A 267 -18.62 19.12 -1.98
CA GLN A 267 -19.93 19.19 -1.35
C GLN A 267 -20.71 17.90 -1.56
N ALA A 268 -20.70 17.34 -2.77
CA ALA A 268 -21.32 16.05 -3.06
C ALA A 268 -20.74 14.93 -2.19
N LYS A 269 -19.41 14.86 -2.09
CA LYS A 269 -18.68 13.89 -1.26
C LYS A 269 -19.09 14.01 0.21
N THR A 270 -19.10 15.23 0.74
CA THR A 270 -19.46 15.51 2.13
C THR A 270 -20.89 15.08 2.44
N HIS A 271 -21.83 15.39 1.54
CA HIS A 271 -23.22 14.98 1.67
C HIS A 271 -23.40 13.46 1.63
N LEU A 272 -22.68 12.78 0.73
CA LEU A 272 -22.69 11.32 0.64
C LEU A 272 -22.12 10.66 1.90
N ILE A 273 -21.04 11.20 2.46
CA ILE A 273 -20.48 10.73 3.73
C ILE A 273 -21.53 10.86 4.84
N GLN A 274 -22.23 12.00 4.96
CA GLN A 274 -23.29 12.18 5.96
C GLN A 274 -24.42 11.15 5.83
N ILE A 275 -24.85 10.85 4.60
CA ILE A 275 -25.85 9.83 4.32
C ILE A 275 -25.36 8.46 4.82
N LEU A 276 -24.12 8.11 4.51
CA LEU A 276 -23.54 6.81 4.80
C LEU A 276 -23.14 6.64 6.27
N SER A 277 -22.78 7.70 6.99
CA SER A 277 -22.48 7.67 8.43
C SER A 277 -23.65 7.27 9.34
N SER A 278 -24.85 7.09 8.77
CA SER A 278 -26.02 6.58 9.49
C SER A 278 -26.25 5.07 9.33
N LEU A 279 -25.32 4.38 8.68
CA LEU A 279 -25.21 2.91 8.65
C LEU A 279 -24.38 2.44 9.85
#